data_AF-A0A932GMQ2-F1
#
_entry.id   AF-A0A932GMQ2-F1
#
_cell.length_a   1.000
_cell.length_b   1.000
_cell.length_c   1.000
_cell.angle_alpha   90.00
_cell.angle_beta   90.00
_cell.angle_gamma   90.00
#
_symmetry.space_group_name_H-M   'P 1'
#
loop_
_entity.id
_entity.type
_entity.pdbx_description
1 polymer ?
#
loop_
_entity_poly.entity_id
_entity_poly.type
_entity_poly.pdbx_seq_one_letter_code
_entity_poly.pdbx_strand_id
1 'polypeptide(L)'
;MEREDTIGAWSLEKLGLVRKYLEAYVLVLRKQSWCRGYEYIDAFAGTGKPKSRDEQKYVDGSPRIALGLSHPFSRYHFIESSNWRIKKLERLKQELPNRHILIHPGDCNAILCNEIVPN
;
A
#
# COMPACT_ATOMS: atom_id res chain seq x y z
N MET A 1 -1.42 24.60 -7.23
CA MET A 1 -0.75 23.77 -6.20
C MET A 1 -1.04 22.31 -6.50
N GLU A 2 -0.04 21.45 -6.39
CA GLU A 2 -0.26 20.00 -6.47
C GLU A 2 -1.05 19.54 -5.25
N ARG A 3 -2.03 18.65 -5.42
CA ARG A 3 -2.83 18.14 -4.30
C ARG A 3 -1.99 17.20 -3.43
N GLU A 4 -2.20 17.27 -2.13
CA GLU A 4 -1.56 16.41 -1.14
C GLU A 4 -2.60 15.82 -0.19
N ASP A 5 -2.36 14.60 0.28
CA ASP A 5 -3.09 14.04 1.41
C ASP A 5 -2.54 14.61 2.71
N THR A 6 -3.42 14.92 3.65
CA THR A 6 -3.02 15.28 5.01
C THR A 6 -3.60 14.29 6.01
N ILE A 7 -2.80 13.89 7.00
CA ILE A 7 -3.19 12.92 8.03
C ILE A 7 -2.85 13.43 9.43
N GLY A 8 -3.54 12.93 10.45
CA GLY A 8 -3.26 13.27 11.87
C GLY A 8 -2.63 12.12 12.65
N ALA A 9 -2.34 12.37 13.93
CA ALA A 9 -1.74 11.41 14.87
C ALA A 9 -2.31 9.98 14.81
N TRP A 10 -3.64 9.83 14.79
CA TRP A 10 -4.30 8.53 14.69
C TRP A 10 -3.88 7.73 13.44
N SER A 11 -3.71 8.39 12.30
CA SER A 11 -3.23 7.74 11.08
C SER A 11 -1.77 7.33 11.21
N LEU A 12 -0.93 8.11 11.91
CA LEU A 12 0.47 7.73 12.16
C LEU A 12 0.56 6.48 13.02
N GLU A 13 -0.26 6.39 14.08
CA GLU A 13 -0.35 5.19 14.93
C GLU A 13 -0.78 3.97 14.12
N LYS A 14 -1.83 4.11 13.30
CA LYS A 14 -2.28 3.05 12.38
C LYS A 14 -1.19 2.59 11.44
N LEU A 15 -0.45 3.51 10.83
CA LEU A 15 0.66 3.19 9.94
C LEU A 15 1.76 2.42 10.68
N GLY A 16 2.04 2.78 11.94
CA GLY A 16 2.94 2.04 12.81
C GLY A 16 2.45 0.61 13.09
N LEU A 17 1.15 0.43 13.35
CA LEU A 17 0.55 -0.89 13.56
C LEU A 17 0.60 -1.74 12.28
N VAL A 18 0.27 -1.15 11.13
CA VAL A 18 0.37 -1.82 9.81
C VAL A 18 1.79 -2.32 9.58
N ARG A 19 2.81 -1.49 9.81
CA ARG A 19 4.21 -1.92 9.66
C ARG A 19 4.52 -3.15 10.52
N LYS A 20 4.25 -3.06 11.83
CA LYS A 20 4.51 -4.16 12.78
C LYS A 20 3.78 -5.44 12.37
N TYR A 21 2.52 -5.31 11.95
CA TYR A 21 1.71 -6.44 11.52
C TYR A 21 2.28 -7.10 10.26
N LEU A 22 2.59 -6.32 9.22
CA LEU A 22 3.13 -6.86 7.98
C LEU A 22 4.50 -7.53 8.19
N GLU A 23 5.38 -6.93 9.00
CA GLU A 23 6.67 -7.54 9.36
C GLU A 23 6.50 -8.91 10.02
N ALA A 24 5.60 -9.02 11.01
CA ALA A 24 5.31 -10.28 11.67
C ALA A 24 4.68 -11.30 10.71
N TYR A 25 3.71 -10.85 9.90
CA TYR A 25 2.95 -11.70 8.98
C TYR A 25 3.86 -12.34 7.93
N VAL A 26 4.75 -11.55 7.33
CA VAL A 26 5.71 -12.03 6.33
C VAL A 26 6.70 -13.04 6.92
N LEU A 27 7.14 -12.83 8.16
CA LEU A 27 8.01 -13.78 8.86
C LEU A 27 7.34 -15.14 9.10
N VAL A 28 6.05 -15.14 9.42
CA VAL A 28 5.27 -16.37 9.61
C VAL A 28 5.06 -17.07 8.28
N LEU A 29 4.58 -16.36 7.24
CA LEU A 29 4.25 -16.96 5.95
C LEU A 29 5.47 -17.56 5.25
N ARG A 30 6.64 -16.91 5.33
CA ARG A 30 7.86 -17.42 4.70
C ARG A 30 8.30 -18.79 5.24
N LYS A 31 7.93 -19.13 6.47
CA LYS A 31 8.25 -20.42 7.08
C LYS A 31 7.30 -21.54 6.66
N GLN A 32 6.23 -21.21 5.93
CA GLN A 32 5.23 -22.18 5.52
C GLN A 32 5.60 -22.81 4.17
N SER A 33 5.82 -24.12 4.15
CA SER A 33 6.18 -24.86 2.93
C SER A 33 5.08 -24.82 1.85
N TRP A 34 3.82 -24.64 2.24
CA TRP A 34 2.70 -24.47 1.33
C TRP A 34 2.60 -23.07 0.72
N CYS A 35 3.18 -22.06 1.36
CA CYS A 35 3.08 -20.67 0.93
C CYS A 35 4.20 -20.35 -0.08
N ARG A 36 3.91 -20.54 -1.37
CA ARG A 36 4.86 -20.28 -2.46
C ARG A 36 4.95 -18.79 -2.86
N GLY A 37 4.03 -17.99 -2.36
CA GLY A 37 3.94 -16.56 -2.61
C GLY A 37 2.80 -15.96 -1.80
N TYR A 38 2.91 -14.67 -1.50
CA TYR A 38 1.91 -13.92 -0.75
C TYR A 38 1.88 -12.50 -1.28
N GLU A 39 0.69 -11.92 -1.31
CA GLU A 39 0.40 -10.67 -1.99
C GLU A 39 -0.17 -9.66 -1.00
N TYR A 40 0.11 -8.39 -1.25
CA TYR A 40 -0.40 -7.30 -0.44
C TYR A 40 -1.50 -6.57 -1.22
N ILE A 41 -2.65 -6.40 -0.59
CA ILE A 41 -3.78 -5.68 -1.16
C ILE A 41 -4.10 -4.48 -0.26
N ASP A 42 -4.05 -3.28 -0.82
CA ASP A 42 -4.46 -2.05 -0.18
C ASP A 42 -5.69 -1.48 -0.89
N ALA A 43 -6.84 -1.60 -0.25
CA ALA A 43 -8.14 -1.18 -0.78
C ALA A 43 -8.33 0.34 -0.83
N PHE A 44 -7.48 1.10 -0.11
CA PHE A 44 -7.54 2.55 -0.02
C PHE A 44 -6.12 3.13 -0.01
N ALA A 45 -5.37 2.83 -1.07
CA ALA A 45 -3.92 3.07 -1.13
C ALA A 45 -3.50 4.53 -0.98
N GLY A 46 -4.39 5.49 -1.29
CA GLY A 46 -4.09 6.90 -1.15
C GLY A 46 -2.97 7.36 -2.09
N THR A 47 -2.21 8.35 -1.67
CA THR A 47 -1.01 8.82 -2.40
C THR A 47 0.27 8.03 -2.12
N GLY A 48 0.24 7.11 -1.15
CA GLY A 48 1.43 6.42 -0.63
C GLY A 48 2.40 7.29 0.19
N LYS A 49 2.29 8.63 0.16
CA LYS A 49 3.16 9.54 0.91
C LYS A 49 2.39 10.79 1.41
N PRO A 50 1.48 10.63 2.39
CA PRO A 50 0.73 11.76 2.94
C PRO A 50 1.61 12.69 3.78
N LYS A 51 1.13 13.91 4.01
CA LYS A 51 1.73 14.89 4.92
C LYS A 51 1.09 14.78 6.31
N SER A 52 1.91 14.60 7.34
CA SER A 52 1.49 14.70 8.74
C SER A 52 1.12 16.14 9.06
N ARG A 53 -0.10 16.38 9.56
CA ARG A 53 -0.53 17.72 10.00
C ARG A 53 0.22 18.17 11.25
N ASP A 54 0.50 17.24 12.14
CA ASP A 54 1.09 17.56 13.45
C ASP A 54 2.60 17.83 13.30
N GLU A 55 3.28 17.07 12.45
CA GLU A 55 4.73 17.16 12.27
C GLU A 55 5.13 17.97 11.03
N GLN A 56 4.16 18.40 10.20
CA GLN A 56 4.36 19.10 8.93
C GLN A 56 5.33 18.40 7.94
N LYS A 57 5.53 17.09 8.11
CA LYS A 57 6.46 16.28 7.30
C LYS A 57 5.73 15.23 6.49
N TYR A 58 6.32 14.85 5.36
CA TYR A 58 5.85 13.70 4.59
C TYR A 58 6.24 12.40 5.29
N VAL A 59 5.30 11.47 5.38
CA VAL A 59 5.51 10.15 5.97
C VAL A 59 5.11 9.06 4.98
N ASP A 60 5.61 7.84 5.19
CA ASP A 60 5.24 6.71 4.36
C ASP A 60 3.81 6.24 4.69
N GLY A 61 2.95 6.22 3.68
CA GLY A 61 1.63 5.58 3.75
C GLY A 61 1.73 4.06 3.64
N SER A 62 0.59 3.37 3.74
CA SER A 62 0.52 1.91 3.69
C SER A 62 1.16 1.29 2.43
N PRO A 63 1.03 1.85 1.21
CA PRO A 63 1.74 1.35 0.05
C PRO A 63 3.26 1.34 0.22
N ARG A 64 3.84 2.48 0.66
CA ARG A 64 5.30 2.60 0.86
C ARG A 64 5.80 1.74 2.01
N ILE A 65 5.01 1.60 3.08
CA ILE A 65 5.33 0.69 4.18
C ILE A 65 5.43 -0.75 3.68
N ALA A 66 4.45 -1.24 2.94
CA ALA A 66 4.47 -2.61 2.41
C ALA A 66 5.60 -2.83 1.39
N LEU A 67 5.87 -1.85 0.54
CA LEU A 67 6.95 -1.89 -0.45
C LEU A 67 8.34 -1.82 0.19
N GLY A 68 8.46 -1.20 1.36
CA GLY A 68 9.71 -1.00 2.09
C GLY A 68 10.13 -2.16 2.99
N LEU A 69 9.33 -3.23 3.07
CA LEU A 69 9.70 -4.40 3.89
C LEU A 69 10.97 -5.07 3.36
N SER A 70 11.77 -5.57 4.31
CA SER A 70 13.00 -6.34 4.02
C SER A 70 12.71 -7.63 3.24
N HIS A 71 11.51 -8.19 3.44
CA HIS A 71 11.03 -9.37 2.76
C HIS A 71 9.80 -8.99 1.92
N PRO A 72 9.95 -8.82 0.61
CA PRO A 72 8.88 -8.34 -0.24
C PRO A 72 7.74 -9.34 -0.41
N PHE A 73 6.55 -8.78 -0.66
CA PHE A 73 5.43 -9.51 -1.24
C PHE A 73 5.71 -9.84 -2.71
N SER A 74 5.08 -10.90 -3.21
CA SER A 74 5.18 -11.32 -4.61
C SER A 74 4.53 -10.28 -5.54
N ARG A 75 3.40 -9.71 -5.12
CA ARG A 75 2.63 -8.68 -5.83
C ARG A 75 2.01 -7.70 -4.85
N TYR A 76 1.81 -6.47 -5.34
CA TYR A 76 1.19 -5.37 -4.61
C TYR A 76 -0.01 -4.85 -5.42
N HIS A 77 -1.20 -4.90 -4.85
CA HIS A 77 -2.42 -4.40 -5.44
C HIS A 77 -2.83 -3.12 -4.71
N PHE A 78 -2.80 -1.99 -5.41
CA PHE A 78 -3.22 -0.70 -4.87
C PHE A 78 -4.50 -0.26 -5.53
N ILE A 79 -5.58 -0.24 -4.76
CA ILE A 79 -6.89 0.23 -5.22
C ILE A 79 -7.07 1.68 -4.77
N GLU A 80 -7.48 2.54 -5.71
CA GLU A 80 -7.74 3.94 -5.44
C GLU A 80 -8.75 4.49 -6.46
N SER A 81 -9.71 5.30 -6.02
CA SER A 81 -10.74 5.87 -6.89
C SER A 81 -10.38 7.27 -7.40
N SER A 82 -9.49 7.97 -6.70
CA SER A 82 -9.16 9.34 -7.02
C SER A 82 -8.05 9.46 -8.08
N ASN A 83 -8.39 9.98 -9.25
CA ASN A 83 -7.46 10.16 -10.38
C ASN A 83 -6.15 10.88 -10.02
N TRP A 84 -6.19 11.86 -9.11
CA TRP A 84 -4.97 12.59 -8.72
C TRP A 84 -4.08 11.76 -7.78
N ARG A 85 -4.67 10.88 -6.97
CA ARG A 85 -3.93 9.94 -6.11
C ARG A 85 -3.37 8.78 -6.92
N ILE A 86 -4.13 8.26 -7.89
CA ILE A 86 -3.66 7.28 -8.87
C ILE A 86 -2.40 7.79 -9.57
N LYS A 87 -2.38 9.04 -10.05
CA LYS A 87 -1.17 9.64 -10.65
C LYS A 87 0.05 9.64 -9.72
N LYS A 88 -0.16 9.77 -8.41
CA LYS A 88 0.92 9.70 -7.41
C LYS A 88 1.38 8.24 -7.19
N LEU A 89 0.46 7.28 -7.19
CA LEU A 89 0.79 5.85 -7.16
C LEU A 89 1.54 5.40 -8.42
N GLU A 90 1.20 5.92 -9.60
CA GLU A 90 1.94 5.64 -10.84
C GLU A 90 3.38 6.14 -10.77
N ARG A 91 3.61 7.33 -10.18
CA ARG A 91 4.98 7.80 -9.90
C ARG A 91 5.70 6.89 -8.90
N LEU A 92 5.03 6.45 -7.84
CA LEU A 92 5.58 5.48 -6.89
C LEU A 92 5.98 4.17 -7.59
N LYS A 93 5.17 3.69 -8.54
CA LYS A 93 5.48 2.51 -9.35
C LYS A 93 6.74 2.72 -10.20
N GLN A 94 6.91 3.90 -10.79
CA GLN A 94 8.11 4.27 -11.55
C GLN A 94 9.36 4.40 -10.66
N GLU A 95 9.21 4.87 -9.42
CA GLU A 95 10.32 4.95 -8.43
C GLU A 95 10.83 3.57 -8.00
N LEU A 96 10.00 2.52 -8.10
CA LEU A 96 10.29 1.17 -7.60
C LEU A 96 10.08 0.11 -8.69
N PRO A 97 10.86 0.13 -9.79
CA PRO A 97 10.66 -0.76 -10.93
C PRO A 97 10.86 -2.25 -10.60
N ASN A 98 11.58 -2.55 -9.52
CA ASN A 98 11.83 -3.92 -9.03
C ASN A 98 10.67 -4.48 -8.18
N ARG A 99 9.59 -3.72 -7.99
CA ARG A 99 8.39 -4.15 -7.25
C ARG A 99 7.25 -4.38 -8.22
N HIS A 100 6.58 -5.53 -8.11
CA HIS A 100 5.44 -5.85 -8.96
C HIS A 100 4.17 -5.15 -8.45
N ILE A 101 3.99 -3.90 -8.89
CA ILE A 101 2.88 -3.03 -8.49
C ILE A 101 1.78 -3.02 -9.56
N LEU A 102 0.56 -3.38 -9.14
CA LEU A 102 -0.68 -3.30 -9.90
C LEU A 102 -1.55 -2.22 -9.27
N ILE A 103 -1.91 -1.21 -10.07
CA ILE A 103 -2.79 -0.11 -9.63
C ILE A 103 -4.15 -0.32 -10.26
N HIS A 104 -5.19 -0.29 -9.44
CA HIS A 104 -6.57 -0.57 -9.83
C HIS A 104 -7.44 0.68 -9.59
N PRO A 105 -7.75 1.45 -10.64
CA PRO A 105 -8.64 2.60 -10.54
C PRO A 105 -10.10 2.18 -10.31
N GLY A 106 -10.70 2.56 -9.19
CA GLY A 106 -12.16 2.38 -8.99
C GLY A 106 -12.60 2.08 -7.56
N ASP A 107 -13.79 1.48 -7.43
CA ASP A 107 -14.37 1.05 -6.16
C ASP A 107 -13.74 -0.27 -5.70
N CYS A 108 -13.16 -0.26 -4.49
CA CYS A 108 -12.52 -1.43 -3.92
C CYS A 108 -13.47 -2.60 -3.72
N ASN A 109 -14.75 -2.37 -3.43
CA ASN A 109 -15.70 -3.46 -3.23
C ASN A 109 -15.90 -4.27 -4.52
N ALA A 110 -15.94 -3.60 -5.67
CA ALA A 110 -16.05 -4.26 -6.96
C ALA A 110 -14.72 -4.90 -7.39
N ILE A 111 -13.62 -4.16 -7.29
CA ILE A 111 -12.30 -4.62 -7.75
C ILE A 111 -11.83 -5.84 -6.96
N LEU A 112 -12.01 -5.85 -5.63
CA LEU A 112 -11.63 -6.98 -4.80
C LEU A 112 -12.30 -8.27 -5.29
N CYS A 113 -13.62 -8.24 -5.47
CA CYS A 113 -14.41 -9.41 -5.80
C CYS A 113 -14.34 -9.83 -7.28
N ASN A 114 -14.07 -8.89 -8.20
CA ASN A 114 -14.15 -9.17 -9.64
C ASN A 114 -12.78 -9.37 -10.30
N GLU A 115 -11.72 -8.79 -9.73
CA GLU A 115 -10.41 -8.71 -10.39
C GLU A 115 -9.28 -9.34 -9.59
N ILE A 116 -9.26 -9.16 -8.25
CA ILE A 116 -8.13 -9.59 -7.43
C ILE A 116 -8.37 -10.98 -6.83
N VAL A 117 -9.54 -11.20 -6.22
CA VAL A 117 -9.95 -12.48 -5.63
C VAL A 117 -11.31 -12.90 -6.18
N PRO A 118 -11.41 -13.17 -7.50
CA PRO A 118 -12.64 -13.66 -8.09
C PRO A 118 -13.04 -15.01 -7.50
N ASN A 119 -14.34 -15.19 -7.26
CA ASN A 119 -14.94 -16.46 -6.87
C ASN A 119 -15.01 -17.43 -8.06
#